data_AF-A0A9Q3ZZV1-F1
#
_entry.id   AF-A0A9Q3ZZV1-F1
#
_cell.length_a   1.000
_cell.length_b   1.000
_cell.length_c   1.000
_cell.angle_alpha   90.00
_cell.angle_beta   90.00
_cell.angle_gamma   90.00
#
_symmetry.space_group_name_H-M   'P 1'
#
loop_
_entity.id
_entity.type
_entity.pdbx_description
1 polymer ?
#
loop_
_entity_poly.entity_id
_entity_poly.type
_entity_poly.pdbx_seq_one_letter_code
_entity_poly.pdbx_strand_id
1 'polypeptide(L)'
;MRVISDGMVRGVPNSNCINFRLPGAGVMVAQRDGYANRNGETLGMAPVERYSDATVMSELQVPAGQPIAFHYIGNRCYNMISFVPEAGMDYELDAAGRYKCGVTLKRMLVGHIEGKSVPLSESKLCNWGDNF
;
A
#
# COMPACT_ATOMS: atom_id res chain seq x y z
N MET A 1 -6.57 -6.36 -1.33
CA MET A 1 -5.83 -5.11 -1.61
C MET A 1 -4.55 -5.49 -2.32
N ARG A 2 -4.29 -4.91 -3.49
CA ARG A 2 -3.04 -5.00 -4.23
C ARG A 2 -2.19 -3.77 -3.93
N VAL A 3 -0.90 -3.96 -3.66
CA VAL A 3 0.08 -2.89 -3.51
C VAL A 3 1.14 -3.06 -4.58
N ILE A 4 1.37 -2.02 -5.38
CA ILE A 4 2.36 -1.97 -6.46
C ILE A 4 3.36 -0.87 -6.12
N SER A 5 4.66 -1.15 -6.19
CA SER A 5 5.67 -0.15 -5.84
C SER A 5 7.03 -0.37 -6.50
N ASP A 6 7.74 0.74 -6.78
CA ASP A 6 9.17 0.80 -7.14
C ASP A 6 10.08 0.94 -5.90
N GLY A 7 9.55 0.66 -4.72
CA GLY A 7 10.24 0.80 -3.44
C GLY A 7 9.71 -0.17 -2.40
N MET A 8 9.72 0.26 -1.14
CA MET A 8 9.14 -0.47 -0.03
C MET A 8 7.86 0.23 0.44
N VAL A 9 6.79 -0.55 0.62
CA VAL A 9 5.56 -0.09 1.27
C VAL A 9 5.33 -0.92 2.52
N ARG A 10 5.23 -0.24 3.65
CA ARG A 10 4.82 -0.83 4.93
C ARG A 10 3.39 -0.39 5.24
N GLY A 11 2.58 -1.30 5.76
CA GLY A 11 1.21 -1.03 6.20
C GLY A 11 1.09 -1.12 7.71
N VAL A 12 0.19 -0.32 8.28
CA VAL A 12 -0.18 -0.33 9.70
C VAL A 12 -1.72 -0.42 9.77
N PRO A 13 -2.28 -1.62 9.93
CA PRO A 13 -3.73 -1.79 10.02
C PRO A 13 -4.28 -1.14 11.30
N ASN A 14 -5.56 -0.77 11.27
CA ASN A 14 -6.29 -0.20 12.40
C ASN A 14 -5.67 1.07 12.99
N SER A 15 -4.98 1.85 12.15
CA SER A 15 -4.31 3.09 12.51
C SER A 15 -4.35 4.09 11.37
N ASN A 16 -4.48 5.38 11.71
CA ASN A 16 -4.32 6.50 10.78
C ASN A 16 -2.93 7.16 10.86
N CYS A 17 -2.04 6.67 11.74
CA CYS A 17 -0.65 7.10 11.89
C CYS A 17 0.32 5.91 11.78
N ILE A 18 1.59 6.19 11.51
CA ILE A 18 2.63 5.17 11.37
C ILE A 18 3.17 4.78 12.75
N ASN A 19 2.93 3.53 13.13
CA ASN A 19 3.56 2.85 14.26
C ASN A 19 3.77 1.37 13.95
N PHE A 20 5.02 0.98 13.67
CA PHE A 20 5.37 -0.38 13.30
C PHE A 20 5.37 -1.39 14.46
N ARG A 21 5.12 -0.94 15.69
CA ARG A 21 4.96 -1.81 16.86
C ARG A 21 3.53 -2.31 17.02
N LEU A 22 2.57 -1.75 16.27
CA LEU A 22 1.19 -2.20 16.33
C LEU A 22 1.03 -3.61 15.73
N PRO A 23 0.15 -4.45 16.28
CA PRO A 23 -0.12 -5.78 15.73
C PRO A 23 -0.54 -5.71 14.26
N GLY A 24 0.06 -6.57 13.43
CA GLY A 24 -0.20 -6.62 12.00
C GLY A 24 0.50 -5.54 11.17
N ALA A 25 1.23 -4.62 11.80
CA ALA A 25 2.09 -3.70 11.08
C ALA A 25 3.28 -4.44 10.46
N GLY A 26 3.65 -4.10 9.22
CA GLY A 26 4.68 -4.83 8.52
C GLY A 26 4.91 -4.36 7.10
N VAL A 27 5.86 -5.01 6.42
CA VAL A 27 6.15 -4.79 5.01
C VAL A 27 5.09 -5.51 4.17
N MET A 28 4.47 -4.78 3.24
CA MET A 28 3.50 -5.33 2.28
C MET A 28 4.17 -5.73 0.97
N VAL A 29 5.07 -4.88 0.47
CA VAL A 29 5.88 -5.14 -0.71
C VAL A 29 7.22 -4.42 -0.58
N ALA A 30 8.29 -4.99 -1.13
CA ALA A 30 9.61 -4.33 -1.17
C ALA A 30 10.42 -4.75 -2.40
N GLN A 31 10.85 -3.79 -3.21
CA GLN A 31 11.63 -4.09 -4.43
C GLN A 31 13.06 -4.62 -4.14
N ARG A 32 13.61 -4.36 -2.95
CA ARG A 32 14.96 -4.81 -2.55
C ARG A 32 14.94 -6.21 -1.96
N ASP A 33 15.90 -7.03 -2.38
CA ASP A 33 16.19 -8.33 -1.76
C ASP A 33 16.52 -8.17 -0.26
N GLY A 34 16.00 -9.08 0.56
CA GLY A 34 16.20 -9.12 2.02
C GLY A 34 15.09 -8.47 2.86
N TYR A 35 14.10 -7.81 2.25
CA TYR A 35 12.91 -7.29 2.92
C TYR A 35 11.64 -7.96 2.34
N ALA A 36 10.86 -8.63 3.20
CA ALA A 36 9.61 -9.36 2.91
C ALA A 36 9.65 -10.43 1.80
N ASN A 37 9.46 -11.70 2.19
CA ASN A 37 9.41 -12.87 1.31
C ASN A 37 8.02 -13.10 0.66
N ARG A 38 7.21 -12.04 0.52
CA ARG A 38 5.80 -12.10 0.08
C ARG A 38 5.50 -11.37 -1.23
N ASN A 39 6.53 -10.82 -1.87
CA ASN A 39 6.37 -10.26 -3.22
C ASN A 39 5.78 -11.33 -4.14
N GLY A 40 4.78 -10.95 -4.93
CA GLY A 40 4.08 -11.85 -5.84
C GLY A 40 2.98 -12.71 -5.20
N GLU A 41 2.66 -12.54 -3.90
CA GLU A 41 1.46 -13.14 -3.33
C GLU A 41 0.23 -12.65 -4.10
N THR A 42 -0.63 -13.58 -4.54
CA THR A 42 -1.88 -13.29 -5.25
C THR A 42 -3.07 -13.90 -4.52
N LEU A 43 -4.16 -13.13 -4.50
CA LEU A 43 -5.48 -13.51 -4.02
C LEU A 43 -6.49 -13.64 -5.17
N GLY A 44 -6.02 -13.58 -6.42
CA GLY A 44 -6.85 -13.66 -7.62
C GLY A 44 -7.61 -12.37 -7.95
N MET A 45 -7.07 -11.21 -7.56
CA MET A 45 -7.66 -9.92 -7.99
C MET A 45 -7.57 -9.76 -9.51
N ALA A 46 -8.49 -9.01 -10.10
CA ALA A 46 -8.51 -8.76 -11.55
C ALA A 46 -7.18 -8.13 -12.03
N PRO A 47 -6.68 -8.48 -13.24
CA PRO A 47 -5.34 -8.10 -13.67
C PRO A 47 -5.14 -6.58 -13.71
N VAL A 48 -3.89 -6.15 -13.47
CA VAL A 48 -3.50 -4.73 -13.55
C VAL A 48 -3.56 -4.28 -15.02
N GLU A 49 -4.15 -3.11 -15.31
CA GLU A 49 -4.20 -2.56 -16.67
C GLU A 49 -2.82 -2.19 -17.22
N ARG A 50 -1.91 -1.73 -16.34
CA ARG A 50 -0.55 -1.32 -16.68
C ARG A 50 0.42 -1.76 -15.61
N TYR A 51 1.32 -2.66 -15.96
CA TYR A 51 2.39 -3.14 -15.09
C TYR A 51 3.75 -2.68 -15.66
N SER A 52 4.65 -2.27 -14.76
CA SER A 52 6.02 -1.90 -15.11
C SER A 52 6.96 -2.95 -14.54
N ASP A 53 7.91 -3.43 -15.35
CA ASP A 53 8.93 -4.38 -14.88
C ASP A 53 9.84 -3.78 -13.79
N ALA A 54 9.78 -2.46 -13.59
CA ALA A 54 10.49 -1.75 -12.53
C ALA A 54 9.71 -1.68 -11.21
N THR A 55 8.54 -2.33 -11.08
CA THR A 55 7.76 -2.39 -9.84
C THR A 55 7.53 -3.83 -9.39
N VAL A 56 7.38 -4.01 -8.09
CA VAL A 56 6.94 -5.27 -7.47
C VAL A 56 5.51 -5.10 -6.99
N MET A 57 4.77 -6.22 -6.91
CA MET A 57 3.41 -6.20 -6.38
C MET A 57 3.15 -7.35 -5.39
N SER A 58 2.19 -7.13 -4.50
CA SER A 58 1.61 -8.16 -3.63
C SER A 58 0.13 -7.91 -3.41
N GLU A 59 -0.66 -8.97 -3.28
CA GLU A 59 -2.07 -8.93 -2.91
C GLU A 59 -2.27 -9.49 -1.51
N LEU A 60 -2.91 -8.70 -0.66
CA LEU A 60 -3.05 -8.95 0.76
C LEU A 60 -4.48 -8.64 1.22
N GLN A 61 -4.94 -9.37 2.23
CA GLN A 61 -6.18 -9.02 2.94
C GLN A 61 -5.89 -7.91 3.94
N VAL A 62 -6.78 -6.93 4.00
CA VAL A 62 -6.71 -5.80 4.95
C VAL A 62 -8.04 -5.68 5.68
N PRO A 63 -8.04 -5.27 6.97
CA PRO A 63 -9.28 -5.08 7.70
C PRO A 63 -10.07 -3.91 7.12
N ALA A 64 -11.39 -4.09 6.99
CA ALA A 64 -12.31 -3.05 6.54
C ALA A 64 -12.88 -2.24 7.71
N GLY A 65 -13.34 -1.02 7.43
CA GLY A 65 -14.05 -0.16 8.38
C GLY A 65 -13.16 0.55 9.41
N GLN A 66 -11.87 0.24 9.45
CA GLN A 66 -10.87 0.93 10.27
C GLN A 66 -9.77 1.50 9.37
N PRO A 67 -9.13 2.61 9.76
CA PRO A 67 -8.07 3.21 8.96
C PRO A 67 -6.88 2.26 8.84
N ILE A 68 -6.23 2.29 7.68
CA ILE A 68 -4.92 1.69 7.46
C ILE A 68 -3.97 2.77 6.97
N ALA A 69 -2.83 2.87 7.63
CA ALA A 69 -1.78 3.81 7.27
C ALA A 69 -0.68 3.09 6.48
N PHE A 70 -0.11 3.77 5.49
CA PHE A 70 0.97 3.28 4.66
C PHE A 70 2.15 4.21 4.73
N HIS A 71 3.32 3.59 4.76
CA HIS A 71 4.59 4.26 4.67
C HIS A 71 5.31 3.74 3.43
N TYR A 72 5.40 4.59 2.42
CA TYR A 72 6.11 4.31 1.18
C TYR A 72 7.48 4.99 1.21
N ILE A 73 8.51 4.18 0.93
CA ILE A 73 9.90 4.60 0.79
C ILE A 73 10.41 4.10 -0.56
N GLY A 74 10.60 5.02 -1.49
CA GLY A 74 11.12 4.75 -2.83
C GLY A 74 12.34 5.62 -3.16
N ASN A 75 12.72 5.67 -4.43
CA ASN A 75 13.88 6.46 -4.88
C ASN A 75 13.65 7.98 -4.64
N ARG A 76 14.17 8.50 -3.51
CA ARG A 76 13.98 9.88 -3.01
C ARG A 76 12.54 10.24 -2.67
N CYS A 77 11.67 9.25 -2.52
CA CYS A 77 10.26 9.45 -2.20
C CYS A 77 9.94 8.89 -0.83
N TYR A 78 9.19 9.67 -0.07
CA TYR A 78 8.80 9.36 1.29
C TYR A 78 7.38 9.87 1.52
N ASN A 79 6.43 8.96 1.60
CA ASN A 79 5.03 9.31 1.77
C ASN A 79 4.43 8.54 2.95
N MET A 80 3.69 9.26 3.79
CA MET A 80 2.83 8.69 4.80
C MET A 80 1.39 9.05 4.44
N ILE A 81 0.59 8.02 4.17
CA ILE A 81 -0.79 8.19 3.74
C ILE A 81 -1.69 7.24 4.52
N SER A 82 -2.98 7.51 4.56
CA SER A 82 -3.96 6.60 5.14
C SER A 82 -5.30 6.71 4.42
N PHE A 83 -6.09 5.65 4.54
CA PHE A 83 -7.49 5.66 4.14
C PHE A 83 -8.27 4.61 4.93
N VAL A 84 -9.60 4.63 4.81
CA VAL A 84 -10.49 3.63 5.42
C VAL A 84 -11.06 2.72 4.31
N PRO A 85 -10.63 1.45 4.21
CA PRO A 85 -11.20 0.50 3.27
C PRO A 85 -12.63 0.10 3.63
N GLU A 86 -13.45 -0.08 2.61
CA GLU A 86 -14.80 -0.61 2.70
C GLU A 86 -14.78 -2.13 2.55
N ALA A 87 -15.72 -2.80 3.22
CA ALA A 87 -15.84 -4.25 3.11
C ALA A 87 -16.34 -4.65 1.71
N GLY A 88 -15.82 -5.76 1.19
CA GLY A 88 -16.25 -6.31 -0.10
C GLY A 88 -15.74 -5.55 -1.33
N MET A 89 -14.72 -4.71 -1.16
CA MET A 89 -14.10 -3.96 -2.26
C MET A 89 -12.64 -4.37 -2.46
N ASP A 90 -12.21 -4.33 -3.71
CA ASP A 90 -10.81 -4.46 -4.07
C ASP A 90 -10.17 -3.08 -4.15
N TYR A 91 -8.90 -3.01 -3.76
CA TYR A 91 -8.12 -1.77 -3.74
C TYR A 91 -6.78 -2.01 -4.40
N GLU A 92 -6.34 -1.09 -5.24
CA GLU A 92 -5.01 -1.06 -5.84
C GLU A 92 -4.31 0.23 -5.42
N LEU A 93 -3.25 0.08 -4.63
CA LEU A 93 -2.38 1.17 -4.21
C LEU A 93 -1.14 1.15 -5.11
N ASP A 94 -1.03 2.15 -5.98
CA ASP A 94 0.13 2.37 -6.82
C ASP A 94 1.01 3.44 -6.17
N ALA A 95 2.14 2.99 -5.62
CA ALA A 95 3.17 3.81 -5.00
C ALA A 95 4.46 3.68 -5.82
N ALA A 96 4.43 4.25 -7.01
CA ALA A 96 5.58 4.31 -7.92
C ALA A 96 5.64 5.67 -8.63
N GLY A 97 6.85 6.11 -8.97
CA GLY A 97 7.01 7.34 -9.73
C GLY A 97 8.33 8.02 -9.49
N ARG A 98 9.24 7.88 -10.46
CA ARG A 98 10.53 8.58 -10.45
C ARG A 98 10.28 10.10 -10.39
N TYR A 99 10.78 10.74 -9.32
CA TYR A 99 10.74 12.20 -9.06
C TYR A 99 9.39 12.83 -8.71
N LYS A 100 8.25 12.22 -9.05
CA LYS A 100 6.92 12.76 -8.70
C LYS A 100 6.39 12.27 -7.36
N CYS A 101 6.94 11.18 -6.82
CA CYS A 101 6.51 10.57 -5.54
C CYS A 101 4.99 10.39 -5.44
N GLY A 102 4.36 10.09 -6.58
CA GLY A 102 2.91 9.93 -6.66
C GLY A 102 2.49 8.66 -5.95
N VAL A 103 1.48 8.77 -5.10
CA VAL A 103 0.77 7.60 -4.59
C VAL A 103 -0.69 7.76 -4.95
N THR A 104 -1.25 6.74 -5.58
CA THR A 104 -2.65 6.73 -5.99
C THR A 104 -3.34 5.49 -5.46
N LEU A 105 -4.63 5.62 -5.21
CA LEU A 105 -5.46 4.53 -4.73
C LEU A 105 -6.68 4.40 -5.64
N LYS A 106 -6.87 3.22 -6.19
CA LYS A 106 -8.03 2.86 -7.01
C LYS A 106 -8.88 1.86 -6.25
N ARG A 107 -10.17 2.11 -6.14
CA ARG A 107 -11.16 1.17 -5.59
C ARG A 107 -11.95 0.52 -6.71
N MET A 108 -12.06 -0.80 -6.67
CA MET A 108 -12.69 -1.64 -7.68
C MET A 108 -13.72 -2.55 -7.01
N LEU A 109 -14.73 -2.96 -7.77
CA LEU A 109 -15.55 -4.09 -7.39
C LEU A 109 -14.70 -5.37 -7.50
N VAL A 110 -14.95 -6.34 -6.63
CA VAL A 110 -14.22 -7.61 -6.66
C VAL A 110 -14.34 -8.25 -8.04
N GLY A 111 -13.19 -8.68 -8.59
CA GLY A 111 -13.11 -9.30 -9.92
C GLY A 111 -13.26 -8.33 -11.10
N HIS A 112 -13.33 -7.02 -10.87
CA HIS A 112 -13.41 -6.00 -11.92
C HIS A 112 -12.12 -5.19 -12.01
N ILE A 113 -11.79 -4.75 -13.23
CA ILE A 113 -10.60 -3.96 -13.52
C ILE A 113 -10.91 -2.46 -13.42
N GLU A 114 -12.12 -2.05 -13.79
CA GLU A 114 -12.55 -0.66 -13.71
C GLU A 114 -12.73 -0.23 -12.25
N GLY A 115 -12.20 0.94 -11.92
CA GLY A 115 -12.22 1.44 -10.55
C GLY A 115 -12.23 2.95 -10.49
N LYS A 116 -12.59 3.47 -9.31
CA LYS A 116 -12.63 4.90 -9.03
C LYS A 116 -11.43 5.29 -8.18
N SER A 117 -10.82 6.44 -8.49
CA SER A 117 -9.79 7.02 -7.63
C SER A 117 -10.39 7.34 -6.26
N VAL A 118 -9.69 6.96 -5.20
CA VAL A 118 -10.06 7.22 -3.81
C VAL A 118 -9.07 8.23 -3.23
N PRO A 119 -9.56 9.31 -2.59
CA PRO A 119 -8.68 10.26 -1.95
C PRO A 119 -7.91 9.60 -0.81
N LEU A 120 -6.62 9.94 -0.73
CA LEU A 120 -5.74 9.55 0.36
C LEU A 120 -5.62 10.71 1.33
N SER A 121 -5.64 10.41 2.62
CA SER A 121 -5.34 11.39 3.67
C SER A 121 -3.86 11.34 3.99
N GLU A 122 -3.23 12.50 4.21
CA GLU A 122 -1.88 12.54 4.79
C GLU A 122 -1.87 11.85 6.15
N SER A 123 -0.80 11.11 6.42
CA SER A 123 -0.54 10.46 7.70
C SER A 123 0.73 11.01 8.33
N LYS A 124 0.96 10.69 9.59
CA LYS A 124 2.12 11.12 10.38
C LYS A 124 2.62 9.96 11.21
N LEU A 125 3.82 10.07 11.76
CA LEU A 125 4.28 9.16 12.80
C LEU A 125 3.36 9.32 14.03
N CYS A 126 2.98 8.21 14.67
CA CYS A 126 2.26 8.28 15.94
C CYS A 126 3.16 8.88 17.03
N ASN A 127 4.43 8.46 17.06
CA ASN A 127 5.50 9.06 17.85
C ASN A 127 6.77 9.24 16.99
N TRP A 128 7.61 10.21 17.33
CA TRP A 128 8.81 10.54 16.56
C TRP A 128 9.77 9.35 16.34
N GLY A 129 9.83 8.41 17.29
CA GLY A 129 10.67 7.21 17.21
C GLY A 129 10.07 6.01 16.47
N ASP A 130 8.83 6.13 15.94
CA ASP A 130 8.10 4.99 15.34
C ASP A 130 8.42 4.79 13.84
N ASN A 131 9.41 5.51 13.31
CA ASN A 131 9.87 5.38 11.93
C ASN A 131 10.72 4.11 11.68
N PHE A 132 11.21 3.48 12.75
CA PHE A 132 12.14 2.36 12.72
C PHE A 132 11.48 1.07 13.23
#